data_AF-A0A914UNU2-F1
#
_entry.id   AF-A0A914UNU2-F1
#
_cell.length_a   1.000
_cell.length_b   1.000
_cell.length_c   1.000
_cell.angle_alpha   90.00
_cell.angle_beta   90.00
_cell.angle_gamma   90.00
#
_symmetry.space_group_name_H-M   'P 1'
#
loop_
_entity.id
_entity.type
_entity.pdbx_description
1 polymer ?
#
loop_
_entity_poly.entity_id
_entity_poly.type
_entity_poly.pdbx_seq_one_letter_code
_entity_poly.pdbx_strand_id
1 'polypeptide(L)'
;MRKPRRKLPIYAQGRRPGVPPSSDSAMPTKRNRCALLSLEHIEKHHKSFLSSRVAAAVVVVVVIVIVVLLLHLPNTIVDIKTMGQRIVVSDVQESIHFIRYKPHENQLIIFADDTTPRFVTAMCLLDYDTVAIADKFGSIVCVRLPKGTVDEVQEDPTGVRALWDRGLLNGASQKVELMTNIFIGDAITTLQKATLIPGGNDALIYATISGTVGVLVPFNSREDFEFFQNLEMHMRVEFPPLCGRDHLAFRSYYAPVKSVIDGDLCEQYSLLGIAKQKTIAEELDRQPSEVQKKLEDIRTRYAF
;
A
#
# COMPACT_ATOMS: atom_id res chain seq x y z
N MET A 1 -32.92 -6.25 44.23
CA MET A 1 -32.29 -5.09 44.90
C MET A 1 -30.77 -5.12 44.70
N ARG A 2 -30.23 -4.28 43.82
CA ARG A 2 -28.86 -3.71 43.88
C ARG A 2 -28.87 -2.47 42.96
N LYS A 3 -28.54 -1.31 43.54
CA LYS A 3 -28.66 0.05 42.96
C LYS A 3 -27.62 0.33 41.86
N PRO A 4 -27.87 1.31 40.97
CA PRO A 4 -27.07 1.59 39.78
C PRO A 4 -25.90 2.55 40.06
N ARG A 5 -24.80 2.42 39.31
CA ARG A 5 -23.73 3.43 39.27
C ARG A 5 -24.02 4.45 38.17
N ARG A 6 -24.36 5.67 38.59
CA ARG A 6 -24.24 6.91 37.79
C ARG A 6 -22.77 7.33 37.70
N LYS A 7 -22.35 7.87 36.55
CA LYS A 7 -21.50 9.07 36.42
C LYS A 7 -21.49 9.56 34.95
N LEU A 8 -22.10 10.73 34.73
CA LEU A 8 -21.81 11.75 33.71
C LEU A 8 -21.08 12.92 34.44
N PRO A 9 -20.53 14.00 33.81
CA PRO A 9 -20.52 14.41 32.40
C PRO A 9 -19.15 14.93 31.85
N ILE A 10 -19.20 15.30 30.57
CA ILE A 10 -18.29 16.08 29.72
C ILE A 10 -17.90 17.45 30.32
N TYR A 11 -16.67 17.92 30.08
CA TYR A 11 -16.31 19.34 30.10
C TYR A 11 -15.33 19.70 28.96
N ALA A 12 -15.64 20.79 28.26
CA ALA A 12 -14.80 21.45 27.28
C ALA A 12 -14.37 22.85 27.78
N GLN A 13 -13.23 23.32 27.23
CA GLN A 13 -12.65 24.67 27.20
C GLN A 13 -11.89 25.22 28.43
N GLY A 14 -10.67 25.71 28.13
CA GLY A 14 -9.91 26.63 28.97
C GLY A 14 -8.76 27.26 28.17
N ARG A 15 -8.97 28.46 27.61
CA ARG A 15 -7.92 29.36 27.08
C ARG A 15 -7.05 29.88 28.25
N ARG A 16 -5.75 30.07 28.03
CA ARG A 16 -4.90 31.01 28.79
C ARG A 16 -4.01 31.84 27.85
N PRO A 17 -3.57 33.06 28.28
CA PRO A 17 -3.15 34.14 27.38
C PRO A 17 -1.62 34.31 27.23
N GLY A 18 -1.20 34.85 26.09
CA GLY A 18 -0.12 35.82 25.89
C GLY A 18 1.33 35.47 26.29
N VAL A 19 2.16 35.10 25.30
CA VAL A 19 3.63 35.29 25.30
C VAL A 19 4.03 35.79 23.91
N PRO A 20 4.84 36.86 23.75
CA PRO A 20 5.25 37.35 22.44
C PRO A 20 6.32 36.44 21.82
N PRO A 21 6.43 36.35 20.48
CA PRO A 21 7.43 35.48 19.85
C PRO A 21 8.81 36.14 19.89
N SER A 22 9.79 35.45 20.48
CA SER A 22 11.21 35.73 20.27
C SER A 22 11.65 35.14 18.94
N SER A 23 12.37 35.95 18.16
CA SER A 23 13.02 35.58 16.91
C SER A 23 14.16 34.60 17.15
N ASP A 24 13.97 33.32 16.85
CA ASP A 24 15.06 32.35 16.80
C ASP A 24 15.01 31.55 15.49
N SER A 25 16.12 31.64 14.76
CA SER A 25 16.43 30.90 13.55
C SER A 25 16.24 29.39 13.77
N ALA A 26 15.33 28.79 13.01
CA ALA A 26 14.98 27.37 13.12
C ALA A 26 16.14 26.45 12.68
N MET A 27 16.84 25.88 13.66
CA MET A 27 17.56 24.61 13.48
C MET A 27 16.52 23.51 13.18
N PRO A 28 16.75 22.61 12.20
CA PRO A 28 15.80 21.55 11.89
C PRO A 28 15.66 20.60 13.08
N THR A 29 14.45 20.51 13.63
CA THR A 29 14.11 19.60 14.72
C THR A 29 14.23 18.14 14.25
N LYS A 30 14.41 17.22 15.22
CA LYS A 30 14.58 15.76 15.02
C LYS A 30 13.55 15.07 14.09
N ARG A 31 12.48 15.77 13.70
CA ARG A 31 11.46 15.38 12.70
C ARG A 31 12.03 15.10 11.30
N ASN A 32 13.19 15.67 10.95
CA ASN A 32 13.71 15.66 9.57
C ASN A 32 14.73 14.55 9.27
N ARG A 33 15.03 13.64 10.21
CA ARG A 33 16.01 12.56 9.95
C ARG A 33 15.50 11.48 8.99
N CYS A 34 14.19 11.19 8.96
CA CYS A 34 13.63 10.20 8.05
C CYS A 34 13.74 10.66 6.59
N ALA A 35 13.35 11.90 6.30
CA ALA A 35 13.49 12.49 4.97
C ALA A 35 14.94 12.45 4.47
N LEU A 36 15.92 12.72 5.36
CA LEU A 36 17.36 12.66 5.05
C LEU A 36 17.87 11.25 4.72
N LEU A 37 17.32 10.19 5.34
CA LEU A 37 17.73 8.80 5.05
C LEU A 37 17.17 8.29 3.71
N SER A 38 15.98 8.74 3.32
CA SER A 38 15.41 8.48 1.99
C SER A 38 16.27 9.11 0.87
N LEU A 39 16.98 10.21 1.17
CA LEU A 39 17.94 10.83 0.25
C LEU A 39 19.13 9.93 -0.07
N GLU A 40 19.70 9.24 0.92
CA GLU A 40 20.85 8.36 0.68
C GLU A 40 20.50 7.18 -0.24
N HIS A 41 19.25 6.72 -0.23
CA HIS A 41 18.75 5.69 -1.14
C HIS A 41 18.54 6.20 -2.57
N ILE A 42 17.97 7.41 -2.74
CA ILE A 42 17.83 8.06 -4.05
C ILE A 42 19.21 8.37 -4.64
N GLU A 43 20.14 8.84 -3.82
CA GLU A 43 21.53 9.11 -4.21
C GLU A 43 22.28 7.82 -4.59
N LYS A 44 22.11 6.72 -3.85
CA LYS A 44 22.75 5.42 -4.16
C LYS A 44 22.24 4.81 -5.47
N HIS A 45 20.95 4.90 -5.77
CA HIS A 45 20.40 4.32 -7.01
C HIS A 45 20.78 5.11 -8.28
N HIS A 46 21.15 6.39 -8.14
CA HIS A 46 21.56 7.26 -9.25
C HIS A 46 23.07 7.51 -9.36
N LYS A 47 23.88 7.01 -8.42
CA LYS A 47 25.35 7.24 -8.37
C LYS A 47 26.14 6.62 -9.52
N SER A 48 25.58 5.70 -10.30
CA SER A 48 26.26 5.13 -11.47
C SER A 48 26.25 6.04 -12.71
N PHE A 49 25.57 7.21 -12.68
CA PHE A 49 25.35 7.98 -13.91
C PHE A 49 25.46 9.51 -13.82
N LEU A 50 25.77 10.12 -12.66
CA LEU A 50 25.65 11.57 -12.49
C LEU A 50 26.97 12.32 -12.29
N SER A 51 27.23 13.29 -13.19
CA SER A 51 28.24 14.34 -13.06
C SER A 51 27.92 15.33 -11.92
N SER A 52 28.94 15.97 -11.34
CA SER A 52 28.88 16.85 -10.15
C SER A 52 27.87 18.01 -10.25
N ARG A 53 27.53 18.47 -11.46
CA ARG A 53 26.49 19.50 -11.69
C ARG A 53 25.07 18.94 -11.63
N VAL A 54 24.89 17.68 -12.03
CA VAL A 54 23.60 16.99 -11.96
C VAL A 54 23.30 16.61 -10.51
N ALA A 55 24.31 16.22 -9.73
CA ALA A 55 24.15 15.96 -8.30
C ALA A 55 23.65 17.21 -7.52
N ALA A 56 24.21 18.39 -7.80
CA ALA A 56 23.74 19.64 -7.20
C ALA A 56 22.31 20.02 -7.63
N ALA A 57 21.96 19.80 -8.91
CA ALA A 57 20.60 19.99 -9.40
C ALA A 57 19.61 19.00 -8.78
N VAL A 58 19.99 17.73 -8.58
CA VAL A 58 19.19 16.72 -7.89
C VAL A 58 18.99 17.12 -6.43
N VAL A 59 20.03 17.58 -5.72
CA VAL A 59 19.89 18.03 -4.33
C VAL A 59 18.96 19.24 -4.23
N VAL A 60 19.07 20.21 -5.13
CA VAL A 60 18.18 21.40 -5.14
C VAL A 60 16.74 21.02 -5.52
N VAL A 61 16.55 20.18 -6.53
CA VAL A 61 15.23 19.65 -6.92
C VAL A 61 14.63 18.86 -5.76
N VAL A 62 15.40 18.02 -5.08
CA VAL A 62 14.92 17.22 -3.95
C VAL A 62 14.60 18.08 -2.73
N VAL A 63 15.39 19.13 -2.44
CA VAL A 63 15.09 20.09 -1.37
C VAL A 63 13.83 20.91 -1.70
N ILE A 64 13.66 21.35 -2.95
CA ILE A 64 12.46 22.06 -3.41
C ILE A 64 11.25 21.12 -3.38
N VAL A 65 11.39 19.88 -3.85
CA VAL A 65 10.36 18.84 -3.82
C VAL A 65 9.94 18.61 -2.37
N ILE A 66 10.86 18.40 -1.43
CA ILE A 66 10.51 18.20 -0.02
C ILE A 66 9.82 19.44 0.58
N VAL A 67 10.33 20.65 0.34
CA VAL A 67 9.73 21.87 0.91
C VAL A 67 8.33 22.15 0.32
N VAL A 68 8.13 21.95 -0.98
CA VAL A 68 6.85 22.20 -1.67
C VAL A 68 5.84 21.09 -1.38
N LEU A 69 6.28 19.84 -1.29
CA LEU A 69 5.43 18.71 -0.88
C LEU A 69 4.96 18.86 0.57
N LEU A 70 5.82 19.32 1.48
CA LEU A 70 5.43 19.55 2.88
C LEU A 70 4.37 20.64 3.06
N LEU A 71 4.16 21.52 2.08
CA LEU A 71 3.14 22.58 2.12
C LEU A 71 1.75 22.10 1.67
N HIS A 72 1.68 21.06 0.84
CA HIS A 72 0.42 20.59 0.24
C HIS A 72 0.04 19.16 0.62
N LEU A 73 0.95 18.39 1.20
CA LEU A 73 0.64 17.06 1.73
C LEU A 73 0.10 17.14 3.16
N PRO A 74 -0.83 16.26 3.55
CA PRO A 74 -1.56 16.42 4.80
C PRO A 74 -0.71 16.28 6.07
N ASN A 75 0.25 15.34 6.11
CA ASN A 75 1.01 15.06 7.32
C ASN A 75 2.52 14.97 7.07
N THR A 76 3.05 13.76 6.93
CA THR A 76 4.49 13.49 6.91
C THR A 76 4.78 12.44 5.87
N ILE A 77 5.74 12.75 5.01
CA ILE A 77 6.20 11.87 3.94
C ILE A 77 6.93 10.68 4.55
N VAL A 78 6.50 9.47 4.18
CA VAL A 78 7.12 8.21 4.57
C VAL A 78 8.08 7.72 3.49
N ASP A 79 7.65 7.73 2.23
CA ASP A 79 8.42 7.25 1.09
C ASP A 79 8.07 8.03 -0.18
N ILE A 80 9.01 8.07 -1.13
CA ILE A 80 8.84 8.72 -2.45
C ILE A 80 9.36 7.76 -3.50
N LYS A 81 8.52 7.41 -4.48
CA LYS A 81 8.90 6.63 -5.65
C LYS A 81 8.57 7.40 -6.92
N THR A 82 9.32 7.14 -7.97
CA THR A 82 9.10 7.79 -9.27
C THR A 82 9.08 6.76 -10.37
N MET A 83 8.23 6.98 -11.38
CA MET A 83 8.22 6.20 -12.60
C MET A 83 7.92 7.14 -13.77
N GLY A 84 8.89 7.28 -14.67
CA GLY A 84 8.82 8.27 -15.74
C GLY A 84 8.68 9.69 -15.17
N GLN A 85 7.58 10.35 -15.51
CA GLN A 85 7.30 11.73 -15.11
C GLN A 85 6.30 11.84 -13.93
N ARG A 86 5.89 10.70 -13.36
CA ARG A 86 5.02 10.65 -12.19
C ARG A 86 5.83 10.36 -10.94
N ILE A 87 5.47 11.07 -9.88
CA ILE A 87 6.00 10.93 -8.54
C ILE A 87 4.86 10.42 -7.68
N VAL A 88 5.09 9.35 -6.94
CA VAL A 88 4.14 8.84 -5.95
C VAL A 88 4.75 9.07 -4.59
N VAL A 89 3.99 9.73 -3.71
CA VAL A 89 4.42 10.04 -2.35
C VAL A 89 3.48 9.36 -1.38
N SER A 90 4.04 8.63 -0.41
CA SER A 90 3.26 8.08 0.70
C SER A 90 3.27 9.02 1.90
N ASP A 91 2.10 9.20 2.49
CA ASP A 91 1.89 9.92 3.74
C ASP A 91 1.76 8.91 4.90
N VAL A 92 2.16 9.34 6.08
CA VAL A 92 2.11 8.53 7.30
C VAL A 92 0.69 8.14 7.73
N GLN A 93 -0.34 8.83 7.26
CA GLN A 93 -1.74 8.60 7.63
C GLN A 93 -2.71 8.69 6.44
N GLU A 94 -2.43 9.53 5.45
CA GLU A 94 -3.31 9.78 4.30
C GLU A 94 -2.87 8.98 3.04
N SER A 95 -2.43 7.73 3.23
CA SER A 95 -2.15 6.79 2.13
C SER A 95 -1.13 7.33 1.11
N ILE A 96 -1.48 7.39 -0.19
CA ILE A 96 -0.59 7.84 -1.26
C ILE A 96 -1.18 9.00 -2.06
N HIS A 97 -0.28 9.79 -2.65
CA HIS A 97 -0.59 10.92 -3.51
C HIS A 97 0.21 10.79 -4.81
N PHE A 98 -0.48 10.91 -5.94
CA PHE A 98 0.11 10.97 -7.27
C PHE A 98 0.36 12.42 -7.68
N ILE A 99 1.59 12.67 -8.09
CA ILE A 99 2.13 14.00 -8.30
C ILE A 99 2.80 14.08 -9.67
N ARG A 100 2.53 15.17 -10.37
CA ARG A 100 3.14 15.51 -11.65
C ARG A 100 4.15 16.63 -11.44
N TYR A 101 5.36 16.46 -11.98
CA TYR A 101 6.32 17.55 -12.08
C TYR A 101 6.19 18.25 -13.43
N LYS A 102 6.05 19.57 -13.42
CA LYS A 102 6.05 20.43 -14.61
C LYS A 102 7.37 21.21 -14.69
N PRO A 103 8.32 20.81 -15.55
CA PRO A 103 9.65 21.43 -15.60
C PRO A 103 9.65 22.90 -15.98
N HIS A 104 8.77 23.31 -16.91
CA HIS A 104 8.69 24.70 -17.39
C HIS A 104 8.20 25.68 -16.32
N GLU A 105 7.30 25.22 -15.45
CA GLU A 105 6.72 25.99 -14.35
C GLU A 105 7.48 25.76 -13.03
N ASN A 106 8.40 24.78 -13.02
CA ASN A 106 9.06 24.23 -11.83
C ASN A 106 8.06 23.93 -10.69
N GLN A 107 6.91 23.36 -11.04
CA GLN A 107 5.79 23.12 -10.13
C GLN A 107 5.54 21.63 -9.94
N LEU A 108 5.13 21.24 -8.72
CA LEU A 108 4.59 19.93 -8.40
C LEU A 108 3.09 20.05 -8.18
N ILE A 109 2.31 19.21 -8.85
CA ILE A 109 0.85 19.23 -8.77
C ILE A 109 0.35 17.86 -8.37
N ILE A 110 -0.39 17.79 -7.26
CA ILE A 110 -1.09 16.58 -6.84
C ILE A 110 -2.33 16.45 -7.71
N PHE A 111 -2.38 15.44 -8.57
CA PHE A 111 -3.50 15.24 -9.49
C PHE A 111 -4.43 14.10 -9.08
N ALA A 112 -3.96 13.18 -8.23
CA ALA A 112 -4.78 12.12 -7.65
C ALA A 112 -4.30 11.66 -6.27
N ASP A 113 -5.22 11.13 -5.47
CA ASP A 113 -4.99 10.65 -4.10
C ASP A 113 -5.93 9.47 -3.76
N ASP A 114 -5.67 8.82 -2.61
CA ASP A 114 -6.53 7.77 -2.06
C ASP A 114 -7.76 8.35 -1.36
N THR A 115 -8.83 7.56 -1.31
CA THR A 115 -10.06 7.87 -0.58
C THR A 115 -10.03 7.37 0.86
N THR A 116 -9.16 6.39 1.15
CA THR A 116 -9.08 5.75 2.45
C THR A 116 -7.77 6.14 3.13
N PRO A 117 -7.78 6.62 4.40
CA PRO A 117 -6.56 6.87 5.14
C PRO A 117 -5.86 5.54 5.43
N ARG A 118 -4.56 5.48 5.15
CA ARG A 118 -3.70 4.31 5.40
C ARG A 118 -2.43 4.77 6.07
N PHE A 119 -2.06 4.08 7.14
CA PHE A 119 -0.84 4.38 7.87
C PHE A 119 0.35 3.68 7.22
N VAL A 120 0.82 4.25 6.11
CA VAL A 120 1.77 3.60 5.20
C VAL A 120 3.10 3.33 5.89
N THR A 121 3.60 2.11 5.72
CA THR A 121 4.95 1.71 6.15
C THR A 121 5.87 1.43 4.98
N ALA A 122 5.35 0.85 3.90
CA ALA A 122 6.10 0.58 2.68
C ALA A 122 5.22 0.75 1.44
N MET A 123 5.84 1.12 0.32
CA MET A 123 5.19 1.31 -0.97
C MET A 123 6.03 0.70 -2.08
N CYS A 124 5.37 0.06 -3.06
CA CYS A 124 6.02 -0.47 -4.25
C CYS A 124 5.23 -0.09 -5.50
N LEU A 125 5.90 0.49 -6.50
CA LEU A 125 5.30 0.71 -7.82
C LEU A 125 5.22 -0.62 -8.55
N LEU A 126 4.02 -1.04 -8.95
CA LEU A 126 3.82 -2.27 -9.71
C LEU A 126 3.89 -2.00 -11.22
N ASP A 127 3.28 -0.90 -11.65
CA ASP A 127 3.34 -0.35 -13.00
C ASP A 127 3.18 1.19 -12.93
N TYR A 128 2.92 1.84 -14.05
CA TYR A 128 2.80 3.31 -14.15
C TYR A 128 1.56 3.90 -13.46
N ASP A 129 0.51 3.08 -13.28
CA ASP A 129 -0.79 3.49 -12.74
C ASP A 129 -1.10 2.80 -11.39
N THR A 130 -0.35 1.77 -11.01
CA THR A 130 -0.69 0.84 -9.92
C THR A 130 0.40 0.80 -8.86
N VAL A 131 -0.04 0.93 -7.62
CA VAL A 131 0.83 1.01 -6.46
C VAL A 131 0.38 0.02 -5.41
N ALA A 132 1.31 -0.80 -4.93
CA ALA A 132 1.13 -1.61 -3.74
C ALA A 132 1.54 -0.80 -2.49
N ILE A 133 0.71 -0.87 -1.47
CA ILE A 133 0.79 -0.12 -0.23
C ILE A 133 0.69 -1.12 0.92
N ALA A 134 1.60 -1.00 1.86
CA ALA A 134 1.57 -1.72 3.13
C ALA A 134 1.30 -0.74 4.26
N ASP A 135 0.52 -1.15 5.26
CA ASP A 135 0.25 -0.35 6.45
C ASP A 135 0.85 -0.94 7.73
N LYS A 136 0.96 -0.09 8.76
CA LYS A 136 1.49 -0.47 10.09
C LYS A 136 0.62 -1.48 10.83
N PHE A 137 -0.63 -1.66 10.41
CA PHE A 137 -1.57 -2.55 11.05
C PHE A 137 -1.52 -3.95 10.45
N GLY A 138 -0.85 -4.13 9.32
CA GLY A 138 -0.61 -5.41 8.68
C GLY A 138 -1.52 -5.69 7.49
N SER A 139 -2.01 -4.66 6.80
CA SER A 139 -2.73 -4.82 5.54
C SER A 139 -1.82 -4.56 4.35
N ILE A 140 -1.99 -5.34 3.28
CA ILE A 140 -1.44 -5.06 1.95
C ILE A 140 -2.60 -4.70 1.04
N VAL A 141 -2.43 -3.59 0.32
CA VAL A 141 -3.43 -3.02 -0.57
C VAL A 141 -2.78 -2.70 -1.90
N CYS A 142 -3.47 -2.96 -3.00
CA CYS A 142 -3.09 -2.42 -4.31
C CYS A 142 -4.15 -1.42 -4.76
N VAL A 143 -3.71 -0.22 -5.14
CA VAL A 143 -4.56 0.82 -5.72
C VAL A 143 -4.10 1.15 -7.13
N ARG A 144 -5.02 1.58 -7.98
CA ARG A 144 -4.76 1.90 -9.38
C ARG A 144 -5.46 3.21 -9.79
N LEU A 145 -4.80 4.01 -10.60
CA LEU A 145 -5.44 5.16 -11.26
C LEU A 145 -6.51 4.68 -12.27
N PRO A 146 -7.72 5.26 -12.26
CA PRO A 146 -8.76 4.94 -13.25
C PRO A 146 -8.29 5.14 -14.70
N LYS A 147 -8.89 4.39 -15.62
CA LYS A 147 -8.67 4.62 -17.05
C LYS A 147 -9.19 6.01 -17.43
N GLY A 148 -8.33 6.85 -17.97
CA GLY A 148 -8.67 8.24 -18.34
C GLY A 148 -8.22 9.29 -17.34
N THR A 149 -7.43 8.92 -16.33
CA THR A 149 -6.79 9.92 -15.46
C THR A 149 -5.93 10.88 -16.26
N VAL A 150 -6.16 12.19 -16.04
CA VAL A 150 -5.41 13.27 -16.66
C VAL A 150 -4.35 13.77 -15.67
N ASP A 151 -3.07 13.66 -16.01
CA ASP A 151 -1.97 14.14 -15.18
C ASP A 151 -1.53 15.58 -15.52
N GLU A 152 -2.01 16.14 -16.64
CA GLU A 152 -1.81 17.56 -17.02
C GLU A 152 -2.88 18.48 -16.42
N VAL A 153 -2.97 18.50 -15.09
CA VAL A 153 -3.85 19.45 -14.40
C VAL A 153 -3.24 20.85 -14.49
N GLN A 154 -3.98 21.82 -15.05
CA GLN A 154 -3.61 23.24 -15.05
C GLN A 154 -4.24 23.90 -13.83
N GLU A 155 -3.43 24.27 -12.84
CA GLU A 155 -3.87 25.23 -11.83
C GLU A 155 -4.02 26.60 -12.49
N ASP A 156 -5.18 27.23 -12.32
CA ASP A 156 -5.48 28.53 -12.89
C ASP A 156 -4.88 29.64 -11.99
N PRO A 157 -3.82 30.36 -12.43
CA PRO A 157 -3.12 31.33 -11.60
C PRO A 157 -3.99 32.55 -11.21
N THR A 158 -5.15 32.72 -11.85
CA THR A 158 -6.10 33.80 -11.52
C THR A 158 -7.07 33.45 -10.39
N GLY A 159 -7.11 32.20 -9.91
CA GLY A 159 -7.99 31.75 -8.83
C GLY A 159 -9.48 31.69 -9.20
N VAL A 160 -9.86 32.03 -10.44
CA VAL A 160 -11.27 32.05 -10.88
C VAL A 160 -11.82 30.63 -11.03
N ARG A 161 -11.01 29.66 -11.48
CA ARG A 161 -11.35 28.23 -11.45
C ARG A 161 -11.23 27.57 -10.07
N ALA A 162 -10.49 28.15 -9.12
CA ALA A 162 -10.27 27.56 -7.79
C ALA A 162 -11.56 27.42 -6.95
N LEU A 163 -12.62 28.16 -7.31
CA LEU A 163 -13.96 28.02 -6.71
C LEU A 163 -14.68 26.73 -7.14
N TRP A 164 -14.38 26.21 -8.33
CA TRP A 164 -14.95 24.99 -8.91
C TRP A 164 -14.00 23.79 -8.79
N ASP A 165 -12.70 24.05 -8.67
CA ASP A 165 -11.66 23.06 -8.42
C ASP A 165 -11.48 22.77 -6.91
N ARG A 166 -12.60 22.80 -6.17
CA ARG A 166 -12.62 22.22 -4.82
C ARG A 166 -12.43 20.73 -5.01
N GLY A 167 -11.17 20.29 -4.91
CA GLY A 167 -10.82 18.90 -5.14
C GLY A 167 -11.69 17.95 -4.31
N LEU A 168 -11.85 16.74 -4.83
CA LEU A 168 -12.86 15.82 -4.34
C LEU A 168 -12.50 15.38 -2.91
N LEU A 169 -13.45 15.39 -1.98
CA LEU A 169 -13.26 15.00 -0.58
C LEU A 169 -12.14 15.77 0.16
N ASN A 170 -11.98 17.08 -0.11
CA ASN A 170 -10.90 17.92 0.45
C ASN A 170 -9.48 17.46 0.06
N GLY A 171 -9.33 16.71 -1.03
CA GLY A 171 -8.05 16.27 -1.56
C GLY A 171 -7.94 16.58 -3.05
N ALA A 172 -7.24 15.74 -3.82
CA ALA A 172 -7.15 15.92 -5.26
C ALA A 172 -8.48 15.64 -5.98
N SER A 173 -8.62 16.15 -7.21
CA SER A 173 -9.84 16.03 -8.02
C SER A 173 -10.11 14.59 -8.48
N GLN A 174 -9.08 13.78 -8.69
CA GLN A 174 -9.18 12.39 -9.14
C GLN A 174 -8.80 11.43 -8.02
N LYS A 175 -9.49 10.29 -7.94
CA LYS A 175 -9.26 9.29 -6.90
C LYS A 175 -8.77 7.98 -7.50
N VAL A 176 -7.90 7.29 -6.77
CA VAL A 176 -7.49 5.93 -7.12
C VAL A 176 -8.60 4.93 -6.78
N GLU A 177 -8.62 3.83 -7.52
CA GLU A 177 -9.49 2.68 -7.27
C GLU A 177 -8.76 1.61 -6.46
N LEU A 178 -9.45 1.04 -5.48
CA LEU A 178 -8.97 -0.10 -4.73
C LEU A 178 -9.03 -1.37 -5.61
N MET A 179 -7.89 -1.96 -5.92
CA MET A 179 -7.82 -3.20 -6.70
C MET A 179 -7.84 -4.44 -5.80
N THR A 180 -6.99 -4.42 -4.77
CA THR A 180 -6.72 -5.59 -3.94
C THR A 180 -6.59 -5.16 -2.49
N ASN A 181 -7.11 -5.97 -1.56
CA ASN A 181 -6.98 -5.74 -0.12
C ASN A 181 -6.88 -7.07 0.61
N ILE A 182 -5.88 -7.23 1.48
CA ILE A 182 -5.74 -8.39 2.35
C ILE A 182 -5.10 -8.00 3.68
N PHE A 183 -5.63 -8.55 4.77
CA PHE A 183 -5.00 -8.49 6.08
C PHE A 183 -4.03 -9.66 6.29
N ILE A 184 -2.75 -9.35 6.47
CA ILE A 184 -1.69 -10.32 6.75
C ILE A 184 -1.67 -10.70 8.24
N GLY A 185 -1.96 -9.74 9.13
CA GLY A 185 -1.93 -9.98 10.59
C GLY A 185 -0.64 -9.54 11.29
N ASP A 186 0.31 -8.98 10.55
CA ASP A 186 1.56 -8.47 11.10
C ASP A 186 2.03 -7.22 10.35
N ALA A 187 2.69 -6.29 11.03
CA ALA A 187 3.12 -5.03 10.45
C ALA A 187 4.15 -5.27 9.34
N ILE A 188 3.82 -4.85 8.12
CA ILE A 188 4.68 -5.02 6.95
C ILE A 188 5.73 -3.91 6.94
N THR A 189 6.98 -4.27 6.77
CA THR A 189 8.13 -3.34 6.79
C THR A 189 8.67 -3.05 5.40
N THR A 190 8.48 -3.98 4.45
CA THR A 190 8.98 -3.83 3.08
C THR A 190 8.02 -4.42 2.06
N LEU A 191 8.00 -3.83 0.87
CA LEU A 191 7.32 -4.31 -0.32
C LEU A 191 8.29 -4.20 -1.49
N GLN A 192 8.42 -5.26 -2.28
CA GLN A 192 9.30 -5.27 -3.45
C GLN A 192 8.72 -6.16 -4.54
N LYS A 193 8.53 -5.59 -5.73
CA LYS A 193 8.28 -6.36 -6.95
C LYS A 193 9.61 -6.91 -7.46
N ALA A 194 9.71 -8.23 -7.57
CA ALA A 194 10.89 -8.88 -8.14
C ALA A 194 10.56 -10.25 -8.72
N THR A 195 11.45 -10.74 -9.57
CA THR A 195 11.48 -12.12 -10.04
C THR A 195 12.39 -12.94 -9.12
N LEU A 196 11.84 -13.95 -8.44
CA LEU A 196 12.62 -14.79 -7.50
C LEU A 196 13.43 -15.89 -8.20
N ILE A 197 12.99 -16.31 -9.38
CA ILE A 197 13.59 -17.41 -10.15
C ILE A 197 14.01 -16.87 -11.53
N PRO A 198 15.20 -17.21 -12.05
CA PRO A 198 15.58 -16.83 -13.41
C PRO A 198 14.58 -17.33 -14.45
N GLY A 199 14.00 -16.42 -15.24
CA GLY A 199 12.96 -16.75 -16.22
C GLY A 199 11.56 -16.95 -15.63
N GLY A 200 11.38 -16.75 -14.32
CA GLY A 200 10.08 -16.75 -13.67
C GLY A 200 9.29 -15.46 -13.93
N ASN A 201 8.08 -15.41 -13.36
CA ASN A 201 7.22 -14.23 -13.41
C ASN A 201 7.50 -13.31 -12.22
N ASP A 202 7.18 -12.01 -12.39
CA ASP A 202 7.24 -11.05 -11.30
C ASP A 202 6.21 -11.38 -10.20
N ALA A 203 6.64 -11.26 -8.96
CA ALA A 203 5.78 -11.34 -7.79
C ALA A 203 6.02 -10.16 -6.85
N LEU A 204 5.05 -9.88 -5.99
CA LEU A 204 5.17 -8.86 -4.96
C LEU A 204 5.60 -9.52 -3.64
N ILE A 205 6.85 -9.33 -3.26
CA ILE A 205 7.44 -9.85 -2.04
C ILE A 205 7.20 -8.85 -0.92
N TYR A 206 6.88 -9.35 0.27
CA TYR A 206 6.77 -8.53 1.48
C TYR A 206 7.53 -9.17 2.63
N ALA A 207 8.03 -8.33 3.54
CA ALA A 207 8.55 -8.77 4.82
C ALA A 207 7.83 -8.07 5.96
N THR A 208 7.66 -8.76 7.09
CA THR A 208 6.99 -8.25 8.28
C THR A 208 7.97 -8.03 9.43
N ILE A 209 7.53 -7.30 10.46
CA ILE A 209 8.35 -7.03 11.64
C ILE A 209 8.66 -8.30 12.45
N SER A 210 7.78 -9.30 12.43
CA SER A 210 8.01 -10.57 13.12
C SER A 210 8.92 -11.54 12.33
N GLY A 211 9.41 -11.11 11.16
CA GLY A 211 10.34 -11.89 10.34
C GLY A 211 9.69 -12.78 9.28
N THR A 212 8.38 -12.68 9.06
CA THR A 212 7.71 -13.38 7.96
C THR A 212 8.15 -12.76 6.63
N VAL A 213 8.53 -13.59 5.68
CA VAL A 213 8.73 -13.22 4.28
C VAL A 213 7.66 -13.94 3.47
N GLY A 214 6.78 -13.18 2.83
CA GLY A 214 5.69 -13.71 2.03
C GLY A 214 5.71 -13.16 0.61
N VAL A 215 4.87 -13.76 -0.23
CA VAL A 215 4.78 -13.41 -1.65
C VAL A 215 3.32 -13.33 -2.07
N LEU A 216 2.97 -12.27 -2.80
CA LEU A 216 1.70 -12.14 -3.51
C LEU A 216 1.97 -12.41 -4.99
N VAL A 217 1.28 -13.42 -5.49
CA VAL A 217 1.48 -13.97 -6.83
C VAL A 217 0.28 -13.62 -7.72
N PRO A 218 0.49 -13.07 -8.92
CA PRO A 218 -0.58 -12.87 -9.88
C PRO A 218 -1.00 -14.20 -10.53
N PHE A 219 -2.31 -14.40 -10.67
CA PHE A 219 -2.84 -15.50 -11.49
C PHE A 219 -2.72 -15.19 -12.97
N ASN A 220 -2.34 -16.19 -13.77
CA ASN A 220 -2.21 -16.05 -15.22
C ASN A 220 -3.54 -16.21 -15.95
N SER A 221 -4.50 -16.93 -15.35
CA SER A 221 -5.79 -17.21 -15.94
C SER A 221 -6.91 -17.00 -14.91
N ARG A 222 -8.09 -16.65 -15.40
CA ARG A 222 -9.29 -16.55 -14.57
C ARG A 222 -9.72 -17.91 -14.04
N GLU A 223 -9.51 -18.97 -14.83
CA GLU A 223 -9.80 -20.35 -14.44
C GLU A 223 -8.97 -20.78 -13.23
N ASP A 224 -7.69 -20.39 -13.18
CA ASP A 224 -6.85 -20.66 -12.01
C ASP A 224 -7.37 -19.89 -10.79
N PHE A 225 -7.69 -18.61 -10.94
CA PHE A 225 -8.26 -17.81 -9.86
C PHE A 225 -9.55 -18.45 -9.29
N GLU A 226 -10.48 -18.83 -10.15
CA GLU A 226 -11.75 -19.47 -9.76
C GLU A 226 -11.52 -20.84 -9.10
N PHE A 227 -10.57 -21.63 -9.61
CA PHE A 227 -10.17 -22.90 -8.98
C PHE A 227 -9.66 -22.70 -7.55
N PHE A 228 -8.70 -21.79 -7.36
CA PHE A 228 -8.13 -21.54 -6.03
C PHE A 228 -9.13 -20.88 -5.09
N GLN A 229 -10.02 -20.05 -5.61
CA GLN A 229 -11.13 -19.48 -4.85
C GLN A 229 -12.06 -20.57 -4.31
N ASN A 230 -12.46 -21.52 -5.15
CA ASN A 230 -13.31 -22.63 -4.72
C ASN A 230 -12.57 -23.53 -3.71
N LEU A 231 -11.30 -23.85 -3.97
CA LEU A 231 -10.48 -24.63 -3.03
C LEU A 231 -10.39 -23.94 -1.66
N GLU A 232 -10.14 -22.64 -1.62
CA GLU A 232 -10.12 -21.85 -0.38
C GLU A 232 -11.47 -21.92 0.36
N MET A 233 -12.60 -21.83 -0.37
CA MET A 233 -13.93 -21.97 0.22
C MET A 233 -14.13 -23.33 0.91
N HIS A 234 -13.73 -24.43 0.28
CA HIS A 234 -13.79 -25.76 0.90
C HIS A 234 -12.85 -25.87 2.10
N MET A 235 -11.61 -25.36 1.98
CA MET A 235 -10.62 -25.42 3.07
C MET A 235 -11.05 -24.64 4.31
N ARG A 236 -11.78 -23.53 4.17
CA ARG A 236 -12.33 -22.78 5.32
C ARG A 236 -13.28 -23.62 6.18
N VAL A 237 -14.00 -24.57 5.58
CA VAL A 237 -14.95 -25.45 6.27
C VAL A 237 -14.23 -26.70 6.79
N GLU A 238 -13.40 -27.32 5.96
CA GLU A 238 -12.79 -28.62 6.26
C GLU A 238 -11.56 -28.54 7.16
N PHE A 239 -10.89 -27.39 7.16
CA PHE A 239 -9.72 -27.08 7.98
C PHE A 239 -9.85 -25.68 8.63
N PRO A 240 -10.80 -25.49 9.56
CA PRO A 240 -11.03 -24.21 10.18
C PRO A 240 -9.83 -23.78 11.06
N PRO A 241 -9.61 -22.47 11.25
CA PRO A 241 -8.51 -21.99 12.09
C PRO A 241 -8.56 -22.55 13.52
N LEU A 242 -7.42 -23.03 14.02
CA LEU A 242 -7.30 -23.73 15.30
C LEU A 242 -7.84 -22.93 16.51
N CYS A 243 -7.70 -21.61 16.48
CA CYS A 243 -8.12 -20.73 17.57
C CYS A 243 -9.60 -20.33 17.50
N GLY A 244 -10.42 -20.97 16.65
CA GLY A 244 -11.85 -20.68 16.50
C GLY A 244 -12.18 -19.34 15.86
N ARG A 245 -11.19 -18.67 15.26
CA ARG A 245 -11.39 -17.48 14.43
C ARG A 245 -11.99 -17.89 13.09
N ASP A 246 -12.96 -17.13 12.60
CA ASP A 246 -13.38 -17.25 11.20
C ASP A 246 -12.29 -16.71 10.26
N HIS A 247 -11.92 -17.52 9.27
CA HIS A 247 -10.84 -17.20 8.35
C HIS A 247 -11.12 -15.94 7.52
N LEU A 248 -12.34 -15.82 6.97
CA LEU A 248 -12.72 -14.68 6.14
C LEU A 248 -12.76 -13.39 6.95
N ALA A 249 -13.28 -13.45 8.18
CA ALA A 249 -13.29 -12.34 9.11
C ALA A 249 -11.87 -11.93 9.52
N PHE A 250 -10.94 -12.88 9.67
CA PHE A 250 -9.52 -12.58 9.91
C PHE A 250 -8.90 -11.85 8.72
N ARG A 251 -8.98 -12.39 7.49
CA ARG A 251 -8.42 -11.75 6.29
C ARG A 251 -9.10 -10.41 5.93
N SER A 252 -10.27 -10.15 6.50
CA SER A 252 -11.06 -8.92 6.35
C SER A 252 -11.04 -8.01 7.59
N TYR A 253 -10.00 -8.07 8.42
CA TYR A 253 -9.99 -7.46 9.76
C TYR A 253 -10.31 -5.95 9.77
N TYR A 254 -9.67 -5.16 8.90
CA TYR A 254 -9.88 -3.71 8.81
C TYR A 254 -10.74 -3.29 7.62
N ALA A 255 -10.61 -4.01 6.50
CA ALA A 255 -11.40 -3.82 5.30
C ALA A 255 -11.64 -5.20 4.65
N PRO A 256 -12.75 -5.39 3.91
CA PRO A 256 -13.07 -6.66 3.26
C PRO A 256 -11.93 -7.15 2.35
N VAL A 257 -11.59 -8.43 2.45
CA VAL A 257 -10.64 -9.03 1.51
C VAL A 257 -11.17 -8.86 0.08
N LYS A 258 -10.30 -8.44 -0.84
CA LYS A 258 -10.65 -8.17 -2.23
C LYS A 258 -9.58 -8.73 -3.15
N SER A 259 -10.00 -9.63 -4.05
CA SER A 259 -9.17 -10.16 -5.14
C SER A 259 -7.85 -10.81 -4.66
N VAL A 260 -7.87 -11.48 -3.52
CA VAL A 260 -6.75 -12.30 -3.00
C VAL A 260 -7.32 -13.62 -2.48
N ILE A 261 -6.58 -14.71 -2.75
CA ILE A 261 -6.83 -16.03 -2.18
C ILE A 261 -5.72 -16.34 -1.17
N ASP A 262 -6.08 -16.89 -0.01
CA ASP A 262 -5.10 -17.29 0.98
C ASP A 262 -4.41 -18.62 0.60
N GLY A 263 -3.23 -18.51 -0.01
CA GLY A 263 -2.42 -19.66 -0.39
C GLY A 263 -2.00 -20.54 0.79
N ASP A 264 -1.75 -19.96 1.97
CA ASP A 264 -1.34 -20.71 3.17
C ASP A 264 -2.46 -21.65 3.63
N LEU A 265 -3.71 -21.23 3.49
CA LEU A 265 -4.87 -22.08 3.76
C LEU A 265 -5.03 -23.17 2.69
N CYS A 266 -4.83 -22.82 1.41
CA CYS A 266 -4.94 -23.79 0.32
C CYS A 266 -3.87 -24.89 0.41
N GLU A 267 -2.63 -24.57 0.79
CA GLU A 267 -1.55 -25.55 0.94
C GLU A 267 -1.81 -26.58 2.06
N GLN A 268 -2.67 -26.26 3.03
CA GLN A 268 -3.08 -27.20 4.08
C GLN A 268 -3.96 -28.34 3.54
N TYR A 269 -4.40 -28.30 2.28
CA TYR A 269 -5.12 -29.39 1.63
C TYR A 269 -4.39 -30.73 1.77
N SER A 270 -3.06 -30.71 1.65
CA SER A 270 -2.20 -31.90 1.78
C SER A 270 -2.22 -32.53 3.18
N LEU A 271 -2.64 -31.77 4.21
CA LEU A 271 -2.76 -32.24 5.59
C LEU A 271 -4.10 -32.92 5.88
N LEU A 272 -5.09 -32.79 4.99
CA LEU A 272 -6.38 -33.45 5.14
C LEU A 272 -6.26 -34.96 4.98
N GLY A 273 -7.14 -35.71 5.65
CA GLY A 273 -7.26 -37.15 5.41
C GLY A 273 -7.70 -37.45 3.97
N ILE A 274 -7.25 -38.58 3.42
CA ILE A 274 -7.47 -38.98 2.02
C ILE A 274 -8.95 -38.91 1.61
N ALA A 275 -9.87 -39.30 2.51
CA ALA A 275 -11.30 -39.23 2.25
C ALA A 275 -11.78 -37.79 1.97
N LYS A 276 -11.36 -36.81 2.77
CA LYS A 276 -11.72 -35.40 2.58
C LYS A 276 -11.06 -34.81 1.34
N GLN A 277 -9.79 -35.14 1.09
CA GLN A 277 -9.09 -34.74 -0.13
C GLN A 277 -9.87 -35.20 -1.37
N LYS A 278 -10.35 -36.45 -1.36
CA LYS A 278 -11.16 -37.02 -2.44
C LYS A 278 -12.49 -36.27 -2.62
N THR A 279 -13.23 -36.01 -1.55
CA THR A 279 -14.50 -35.27 -1.62
C THR A 279 -14.31 -33.88 -2.21
N ILE A 280 -13.34 -33.11 -1.72
CA ILE A 280 -13.06 -31.76 -2.24
C ILE A 280 -12.61 -31.82 -3.71
N ALA A 281 -11.76 -32.78 -4.06
CA ALA A 281 -11.30 -32.92 -5.44
C ALA A 281 -12.44 -33.26 -6.41
N GLU A 282 -13.37 -34.13 -5.99
CA GLU A 282 -14.59 -34.45 -6.75
C GLU A 282 -15.47 -33.20 -6.94
N GLU A 283 -15.65 -32.36 -5.92
CA GLU A 283 -16.40 -31.10 -6.02
C GLU A 283 -15.72 -30.07 -6.95
N LEU A 284 -14.40 -30.17 -7.11
CA LEU A 284 -13.61 -29.36 -8.04
C LEU A 284 -13.49 -29.99 -9.45
N ASP A 285 -14.16 -31.11 -9.71
CA ASP A 285 -14.04 -31.91 -10.94
C ASP A 285 -12.59 -32.30 -11.27
N ARG A 286 -11.81 -32.70 -10.25
CA ARG A 286 -10.39 -33.06 -10.35
C ARG A 286 -10.04 -34.30 -9.54
N GLN A 287 -8.88 -34.87 -9.78
CA GLN A 287 -8.29 -35.88 -8.90
C GLN A 287 -7.48 -35.22 -7.78
N PRO A 288 -7.37 -35.83 -6.57
CA PRO A 288 -6.57 -35.26 -5.48
C PRO A 288 -5.12 -34.95 -5.85
N SER A 289 -4.51 -35.80 -6.69
CA SER A 289 -3.16 -35.60 -7.21
C SER A 289 -3.05 -34.39 -8.14
N GLU A 290 -4.10 -34.06 -8.89
CA GLU A 290 -4.13 -32.87 -9.75
C GLU A 290 -4.26 -31.58 -8.93
N VAL A 291 -5.02 -31.62 -7.83
CA VAL A 291 -5.11 -30.49 -6.87
C VAL A 291 -3.76 -30.23 -6.24
N GLN A 292 -3.08 -31.27 -5.74
CA GLN A 292 -1.73 -31.17 -5.17
C GLN A 292 -0.72 -30.64 -6.19
N LYS A 293 -0.71 -31.21 -7.41
CA LYS A 293 0.16 -30.75 -8.47
C LYS A 293 -0.07 -29.28 -8.80
N LYS A 294 -1.32 -28.82 -8.85
CA LYS A 294 -1.64 -27.43 -9.17
C LYS A 294 -1.19 -26.45 -8.07
N LEU A 295 -1.25 -26.86 -6.79
CA LEU A 295 -0.68 -26.11 -5.67
C LEU A 295 0.85 -25.98 -5.83
N GLU A 296 1.54 -27.08 -6.10
CA GLU A 296 2.99 -27.11 -6.30
C GLU A 296 3.43 -26.32 -7.55
N ASP A 297 2.68 -26.40 -8.64
CA ASP A 297 2.96 -25.69 -9.90
C ASP A 297 2.93 -24.17 -9.73
N ILE A 298 2.01 -23.64 -8.91
CA ILE A 298 2.00 -22.20 -8.58
C ILE A 298 3.22 -21.84 -7.74
N ARG A 299 3.53 -22.63 -6.72
CA ARG A 299 4.67 -22.33 -5.85
C ARG A 299 5.97 -22.34 -6.64
N THR A 300 6.25 -23.41 -7.37
CA THR A 300 7.50 -23.58 -8.14
C THR A 300 7.69 -22.57 -9.28
N ARG A 301 6.61 -21.98 -9.81
CA ARG A 301 6.69 -20.94 -10.84
C ARG A 301 7.18 -19.60 -10.30
N TYR A 302 6.89 -19.29 -9.04
CA TYR A 302 7.12 -17.97 -8.45
C TYR A 302 8.10 -17.99 -7.27
N ALA A 303 8.28 -19.14 -6.63
CA ALA A 303 9.01 -19.30 -5.37
C ALA A 303 9.67 -20.69 -5.28
N PHE A 304 10.43 -20.89 -4.20
CA PHE A 304 11.22 -22.09 -3.92
C PHE A 304 10.52 -23.07 -2.96
#